data_AF-A0A421BAH8-F1
#
_entry.id   AF-A0A421BAH8-F1
#
_cell.length_a   1.000
_cell.length_b   1.000
_cell.length_c   1.000
_cell.angle_alpha   90.00
_cell.angle_beta   90.00
_cell.angle_gamma   90.00
#
_symmetry.space_group_name_H-M   'P 1'
#
loop_
_entity.id
_entity.type
_entity.pdbx_description
1 polymer ?
#
loop_
_entity_poly.entity_id
_entity_poly.type
_entity_poly.pdbx_seq_one_letter_code
_entity_poly.pdbx_strand_id
1 'polypeptide(L)'
;MPGDALIITRLAAAIGAAVADRGPIDLRFALIARTAGLPAGLRWLITTLRKGTGVVGLIAVLRGLLEAVESGEPLRTAWRVVAVIEAARR
;
A
#
# COMPACT_ATOMS: atom_id res chain seq x y z
N MET A 1 -10.91 2.31 -13.21
CA MET A 1 -10.19 2.28 -14.51
C MET A 1 -9.24 1.07 -14.52
N PRO A 2 -8.86 0.49 -15.66
CA PRO A 2 -7.93 -0.67 -15.70
C PRO A 2 -6.57 -0.40 -15.01
N GLY A 3 -6.16 0.86 -14.88
CA GLY A 3 -4.94 1.26 -14.13
C GLY A 3 -5.01 1.03 -12.62
N ASP A 4 -6.19 1.13 -12.00
CA ASP A 4 -6.34 1.02 -10.55
C ASP A 4 -6.15 -0.42 -10.07
N ALA A 5 -6.67 -1.39 -10.84
CA ALA A 5 -6.54 -2.82 -10.54
C ALA A 5 -5.08 -3.29 -10.59
N LEU A 6 -4.29 -2.75 -11.54
CA LEU A 6 -2.86 -3.04 -11.66
C LEU A 6 -2.07 -2.47 -10.48
N ILE A 7 -2.38 -1.24 -10.07
CA ILE A 7 -1.78 -0.59 -8.88
C ILE A 7 -2.08 -1.39 -7.63
N ILE A 8 -3.33 -1.77 -7.40
CA ILE A 8 -3.73 -2.54 -6.22
C ILE A 8 -2.98 -3.86 -6.17
N THR A 9 -2.86 -4.55 -7.30
CA THR A 9 -2.16 -5.84 -7.39
C THR A 9 -0.67 -5.70 -7.06
N ARG A 10 0.00 -4.67 -7.59
CA ARG A 10 1.41 -4.43 -7.31
C ARG A 10 1.68 -3.96 -5.90
N LEU A 11 0.83 -3.07 -5.36
CA LEU A 11 0.91 -2.69 -3.95
C LEU A 11 0.72 -3.91 -3.06
N ALA A 12 -0.28 -4.75 -3.33
CA ALA A 12 -0.52 -5.97 -2.56
C ALA A 12 0.73 -6.87 -2.56
N ALA A 13 1.37 -7.10 -3.70
CA ALA A 13 2.60 -7.88 -3.79
C ALA A 13 3.78 -7.23 -3.03
N ALA A 14 3.96 -5.90 -3.16
CA ALA A 14 5.00 -5.17 -2.46
C ALA A 14 4.81 -5.21 -0.94
N ILE A 15 3.57 -5.08 -0.47
CA ILE A 15 3.17 -5.22 0.93
C ILE A 15 3.42 -6.65 1.40
N GLY A 16 2.89 -7.65 0.71
CA GLY A 16 2.99 -9.06 1.09
C GLY A 16 4.43 -9.49 1.33
N ALA A 17 5.35 -9.09 0.45
CA ALA A 17 6.77 -9.40 0.65
C ALA A 17 7.49 -8.47 1.65
N ALA A 18 6.96 -7.28 1.99
CA ALA A 18 7.49 -6.45 3.07
C ALA A 18 7.02 -6.90 4.47
N VAL A 19 5.91 -7.66 4.54
CA VAL A 19 5.31 -8.11 5.80
C VAL A 19 4.97 -9.61 5.78
N ALA A 20 5.81 -10.41 5.11
CA ALA A 20 5.60 -11.83 4.89
C ALA A 20 5.32 -12.60 6.21
N ASP A 21 5.96 -12.20 7.30
CA ASP A 21 5.80 -12.83 8.62
C ASP A 21 4.48 -12.47 9.32
N ARG A 22 3.65 -11.58 8.75
CA ARG A 22 2.44 -11.04 9.41
C ARG A 22 1.12 -11.62 8.87
N GLY A 23 1.19 -12.73 8.13
CA GLY A 23 0.02 -13.42 7.57
C GLY A 23 -0.51 -12.78 6.28
N PRO A 24 -1.74 -13.11 5.83
CA PRO A 24 -2.27 -12.73 4.52
C PRO A 24 -2.76 -11.26 4.48
N ILE A 25 -1.88 -10.32 4.84
CA ILE A 25 -2.16 -8.89 4.88
C ILE A 25 -2.37 -8.32 3.48
N ASP A 26 -1.63 -8.81 2.50
CA ASP A 26 -1.73 -8.50 1.08
C ASP A 26 -3.12 -8.82 0.50
N LEU A 27 -3.64 -10.02 0.78
CA LEU A 27 -4.96 -10.46 0.31
C LEU A 27 -6.08 -9.60 0.90
N ARG A 28 -6.02 -9.32 2.21
CA ARG A 28 -7.01 -8.47 2.89
C ARG A 28 -6.94 -7.03 2.40
N PHE A 29 -5.74 -6.49 2.18
CA PHE A 29 -5.57 -5.17 1.56
C PHE A 29 -6.21 -5.13 0.17
N ALA A 30 -5.91 -6.10 -0.69
CA ALA A 30 -6.41 -6.16 -2.05
C ALA A 30 -7.95 -6.24 -2.08
N LEU A 31 -8.55 -7.02 -1.18
CA LEU A 31 -10.00 -7.12 -1.04
C LEU A 31 -10.62 -5.76 -0.69
N ILE A 32 -10.14 -5.10 0.37
CA ILE A 32 -10.66 -3.81 0.83
C ILE A 32 -10.47 -2.73 -0.25
N ALA A 33 -9.29 -2.70 -0.89
CA ALA A 33 -9.01 -1.72 -1.93
C ALA A 33 -9.93 -1.87 -3.16
N ARG A 34 -10.34 -3.10 -3.49
CA ARG A 34 -11.26 -3.38 -4.60
C ARG A 34 -12.71 -3.07 -4.25
N THR A 35 -13.15 -3.29 -3.01
CA THR A 35 -14.55 -3.12 -2.61
C THR A 35 -14.87 -1.72 -2.11
N ALA A 36 -13.93 -1.05 -1.43
CA ALA A 36 -14.11 0.25 -0.80
C ALA A 36 -13.14 1.33 -1.33
N GLY A 37 -12.34 0.99 -2.34
CA GLY A 37 -11.38 1.90 -2.97
C GLY A 37 -10.00 1.89 -2.32
N LEU A 38 -9.00 2.34 -3.08
CA LEU A 38 -7.59 2.37 -2.66
C LEU A 38 -7.35 3.14 -1.34
N PRO A 39 -7.97 4.31 -1.08
CA PRO A 39 -7.82 4.99 0.21
C PRO A 39 -8.25 4.14 1.41
N ALA A 40 -9.36 3.41 1.29
CA ALA A 40 -9.85 2.54 2.35
C ALA A 40 -8.87 1.40 2.64
N GLY A 41 -8.32 0.77 1.59
CA GLY A 41 -7.28 -0.26 1.72
C GLY A 41 -6.02 0.25 2.42
N LEU A 42 -5.54 1.44 2.03
CA LEU A 42 -4.36 2.06 2.62
C LEU A 42 -4.56 2.43 4.10
N ARG A 43 -5.70 3.01 4.47
CA ARG A 43 -6.04 3.33 5.88
C ARG A 43 -6.08 2.08 6.76
N TRP A 44 -6.71 1.01 6.25
CA TRP A 44 -6.75 -0.28 6.93
C TRP A 44 -5.33 -0.81 7.15
N LEU A 45 -4.50 -0.82 6.11
CA LEU A 45 -3.15 -1.34 6.17
C LEU A 45 -2.27 -0.58 7.17
N ILE A 46 -2.29 0.75 7.13
CA ILE A 46 -1.55 1.60 8.09
C ILE A 46 -1.94 1.27 9.52
N THR A 47 -3.22 1.02 9.78
CA THR A 47 -3.74 0.69 11.11
C THR A 47 -3.31 -0.70 11.56
N THR A 48 -3.34 -1.68 10.66
CA THR A 48 -2.87 -3.05 10.92
C THR A 48 -1.37 -3.08 11.22
N LEU A 49 -0.57 -2.34 10.45
CA LEU A 49 0.89 -2.35 10.58
C LEU A 49 1.39 -1.60 11.82
N ARG A 50 0.65 -0.59 12.29
CA ARG A 50 0.96 0.21 13.49
C ARG A 50 1.20 -0.63 14.75
N LYS A 51 0.64 -1.84 14.79
CA LYS A 51 0.71 -2.76 15.93
C LYS A 51 1.99 -3.60 15.99
N GLY A 52 2.91 -3.49 15.03
CA GLY A 52 4.14 -4.29 15.05
C GLY A 52 5.41 -3.46 14.86
N THR A 53 6.52 -3.92 15.46
CA THR A 53 7.85 -3.31 15.38
C THR A 53 8.49 -3.49 14.00
N GLY A 54 9.36 -2.55 13.58
CA GLY A 54 10.15 -2.68 12.33
C GLY A 54 9.51 -2.20 11.03
N VAL A 55 8.31 -1.60 11.06
CA VAL A 55 7.60 -1.14 9.84
C VAL A 55 7.35 0.38 9.80
N VAL A 56 8.08 1.16 10.60
CA VAL A 56 7.90 2.63 10.71
C VAL A 56 8.13 3.32 9.35
N GLY A 57 9.20 2.95 8.64
CA GLY A 57 9.48 3.50 7.30
C GLY A 57 8.37 3.17 6.29
N LEU A 58 7.89 1.92 6.29
CA LEU A 58 6.77 1.51 5.45
C LEU A 58 5.49 2.28 5.77
N ILE A 59 5.19 2.49 7.06
CA ILE A 59 4.02 3.29 7.49
C ILE A 59 4.11 4.74 6.99
N ALA A 60 5.29 5.37 7.05
CA ALA A 60 5.50 6.72 6.54
C ALA A 60 5.24 6.79 5.03
N VAL A 61 5.76 5.83 4.27
CA VAL A 61 5.55 5.74 2.82
C VAL A 61 4.07 5.52 2.47
N LEU A 62 3.38 4.64 3.19
CA LEU A 62 1.94 4.38 2.98
C LEU A 62 1.09 5.60 3.32
N ARG A 63 1.47 6.41 4.31
CA ARG A 63 0.79 7.68 4.62
C ARG A 63 0.95 8.70 3.49
N GLY A 64 2.17 8.86 2.96
CA GLY A 64 2.40 9.74 1.81
C GLY A 64 1.63 9.30 0.57
N LEU A 65 1.52 8.00 0.34
CA LEU A 65 0.66 7.46 -0.74
C LEU A 65 -0.82 7.76 -0.51
N LEU A 66 -1.31 7.56 0.71
CA LEU A 66 -2.70 7.85 1.05
C LEU A 66 -3.04 9.32 0.80
N GLU A 67 -2.19 10.23 1.24
CA GLU A 67 -2.35 11.67 1.06
C GLU A 67 -2.35 12.08 -0.42
N ALA A 68 -1.47 11.49 -1.22
CA ALA A 68 -1.45 11.71 -2.68
C ALA A 68 -2.74 11.22 -3.35
N VAL A 69 -3.23 10.03 -2.99
CA VAL A 69 -4.47 9.48 -3.55
C VAL A 69 -5.69 10.32 -3.13
N GLU A 70 -5.75 10.76 -1.87
CA GLU A 70 -6.84 11.61 -1.35
C GLU A 70 -6.84 13.01 -1.98
N SER A 71 -5.65 13.54 -2.30
CA SER A 71 -5.49 14.84 -2.96
C SER A 71 -5.77 14.80 -4.47
N GLY A 72 -6.08 13.63 -5.02
CA GLY A 72 -6.28 13.44 -6.45
C GLY A 72 -4.99 13.59 -7.27
N GLU A 73 -3.82 13.41 -6.64
CA GLU A 73 -2.56 13.47 -7.35
C GLU A 73 -2.50 12.41 -8.47
N PRO A 74 -1.76 12.70 -9.56
CA PRO A 74 -1.68 11.78 -10.69
C PRO A 74 -1.21 10.39 -10.26
N LEU A 75 -1.80 9.35 -10.88
CA LEU A 75 -1.42 7.94 -10.69
C LEU A 75 0.11 7.69 -10.77
N ARG A 76 0.83 8.55 -11.51
CA ARG A 76 2.29 8.56 -11.62
C ARG A 76 3.01 8.74 -10.27
N THR A 77 2.46 9.53 -9.34
CA THR A 77 2.98 9.66 -7.97
C THR A 77 2.82 8.35 -7.21
N ALA A 78 1.65 7.70 -7.31
CA ALA A 78 1.42 6.39 -6.69
C ALA A 78 2.41 5.33 -7.20
N TRP A 79 2.70 5.33 -8.50
CA TRP A 79 3.73 4.47 -9.10
C TRP A 79 5.14 4.73 -8.59
N ARG A 80 5.52 6.00 -8.35
CA ARG A 80 6.81 6.34 -7.73
C ARG A 80 6.91 5.81 -6.30
N VAL A 81 5.83 5.87 -5.53
CA VAL A 81 5.81 5.34 -4.16
C VAL A 81 5.99 3.82 -4.16
N VAL A 82 5.32 3.10 -5.06
CA VAL A 82 5.54 1.65 -5.23
C VAL A 82 7.02 1.35 -5.52
N ALA A 83 7.64 2.11 -6.44
CA ALA A 83 9.06 1.95 -6.76
C ALA A 83 9.97 2.22 -5.55
N VAL A 84 9.64 3.18 -4.68
CA VAL A 84 10.39 3.44 -3.44
C VAL A 84 10.28 2.27 -2.46
N ILE A 85 9.09 1.69 -2.29
CA ILE A 85 8.89 0.50 -1.45
C ILE A 85 9.70 -0.69 -1.98
N GLU A 86 9.70 -0.89 -3.30
CA GLU A 86 10.49 -1.94 -3.96
C GLU A 86 12.01 -1.68 -3.82
N ALA A 87 12.47 -0.43 -3.94
CA ALA A 87 13.88 -0.05 -3.87
C ALA A 87 14.47 -0.11 -2.45
N ALA A 88 13.71 0.26 -1.43
CA ALA A 88 14.12 0.18 -0.03
C ALA A 88 14.30 -1.27 0.49
N ARG A 89 14.05 -2.25 -0.38
CA ARG A 89 14.23 -3.68 -0.12
C ARG A 89 15.61 -4.21 -0.55
N ARG A 90 16.40 -3.45 -1.31
CA ARG A 90 17.82 -3.76 -1.62
C ARG A 90 18.74 -3.21 -0.54
#